data_AF-A0A932TA58-F1
#
_entry.id   AF-A0A932TA58-F1
#
_cell.length_a   1.000
_cell.length_b   1.000
_cell.length_c   1.000
_cell.angle_alpha   90.00
_cell.angle_beta   90.00
_cell.angle_gamma   90.00
#
_symmetry.space_group_name_H-M   'P 1'
#
loop_
_entity.id
_entity.type
_entity.pdbx_description
1 polymer ?
#
loop_
_entity_poly.entity_id
_entity_poly.type
_entity_poly.pdbx_seq_one_letter_code
_entity_poly.pdbx_strand_id
1 'polypeptide(L)'
;MQWFRGATPLEVIALRVDAGEEVRPALARLARDLPLAAGSVLSGHGTLEHFVLEVPATVTWPPGIHSVEKQGATQIISAQGLIANGEVDVTLCVARRNEIYAGRVLDGTKALFGAEFVILRAGNTRWTYASHPQTGVPVFEAVTSGPLAQVTLMGRPIDPAAAALVPPALIRKHLALPVARTGDTLVLAMADPNNPFAIDDFRHATRLRIQPVSVDPRELMAAIEQVLAGRG
;
A
#
# COMPACT_ATOMS: atom_id res chain seq x y z
N MET A 1 24.78 2.16 6.49
CA MET A 1 24.02 1.23 5.62
C MET A 1 23.02 0.49 6.49
N GLN A 2 21.74 0.50 6.15
CA GLN A 2 20.68 -0.24 6.84
C GLN A 2 19.91 -1.05 5.79
N TRP A 3 19.40 -2.22 6.18
CA TRP A 3 18.49 -3.01 5.36
C TRP A 3 17.25 -3.37 6.17
N PHE A 4 16.11 -3.47 5.49
CA PHE A 4 14.82 -3.75 6.11
C PHE A 4 14.29 -5.07 5.57
N ARG A 5 13.71 -5.91 6.44
CA ARG A 5 13.20 -7.24 6.11
C ARG A 5 11.82 -7.47 6.70
N GLY A 6 11.12 -8.47 6.17
CA GLY A 6 9.83 -8.94 6.68
C GLY A 6 8.60 -8.39 5.94
N ALA A 7 8.80 -7.57 4.91
CA ALA A 7 7.75 -7.22 3.96
C ALA A 7 7.32 -8.44 3.13
N THR A 8 6.03 -8.56 2.85
CA THR A 8 5.48 -9.61 1.97
C THR A 8 4.87 -8.98 0.71
N PRO A 9 5.00 -9.60 -0.48
CA PRO A 9 4.23 -9.16 -1.64
C PRO A 9 2.76 -9.52 -1.41
N LEU A 10 1.86 -8.55 -1.46
CA LEU A 10 0.42 -8.78 -1.29
C LEU A 10 -0.34 -8.81 -2.62
N GLU A 11 -0.09 -7.81 -3.47
CA GLU A 11 -0.91 -7.56 -4.65
C GLU A 11 -0.09 -6.86 -5.73
N VAL A 12 -0.34 -7.24 -6.99
CA VAL A 12 0.14 -6.50 -8.16
C VAL A 12 -1.04 -5.72 -8.72
N ILE A 13 -0.88 -4.40 -8.80
CA ILE A 13 -1.91 -3.46 -9.21
C ILE A 13 -1.48 -2.87 -10.56
N ALA A 14 -2.35 -2.97 -11.56
CA ALA A 14 -2.18 -2.27 -12.83
C ALA A 14 -2.95 -0.95 -12.81
N LEU A 15 -2.26 0.15 -13.09
CA LEU A 15 -2.86 1.48 -13.23
C LEU A 15 -2.77 1.92 -14.70
N ARG A 16 -3.87 2.42 -15.24
CA ARG A 16 -3.87 3.20 -16.49
C ARG A 16 -4.13 4.67 -16.16
N VAL A 17 -3.34 5.54 -16.75
CA VAL A 17 -3.51 7.00 -16.76
C VAL A 17 -3.99 7.34 -18.16
N ASP A 18 -5.20 7.89 -18.26
CA ASP A 18 -5.81 8.19 -19.56
C ASP A 18 -5.22 9.46 -20.18
N ALA A 19 -5.43 9.66 -21.48
CA ALA A 19 -4.96 10.83 -22.22
C ALA A 19 -5.36 12.15 -21.52
N GLY A 20 -4.40 13.07 -21.38
CA GLY A 20 -4.56 14.37 -20.71
C GLY A 20 -4.53 14.33 -19.18
N GLU A 21 -4.61 13.13 -18.55
CA GLU A 21 -4.44 13.00 -17.11
C GLU A 21 -2.97 13.13 -16.69
N GLU A 22 -2.78 13.59 -15.45
CA GLU A 22 -1.45 13.74 -14.86
C GLU A 22 -1.00 12.48 -14.13
N VAL A 23 0.25 12.07 -14.39
CA VAL A 23 0.84 10.83 -13.88
C VAL A 23 0.92 10.82 -12.35
N ARG A 24 1.50 11.86 -11.76
CA ARG A 24 1.74 11.92 -10.30
C ARG A 24 0.43 11.98 -9.50
N PRO A 25 -0.53 12.85 -9.83
CA PRO A 25 -1.86 12.84 -9.20
C PRO A 25 -2.60 11.49 -9.33
N ALA A 26 -2.51 10.80 -10.47
CA ALA A 26 -3.14 9.49 -10.65
C ALA A 26 -2.54 8.42 -9.72
N LEU A 27 -1.21 8.35 -9.63
CA LEU A 27 -0.53 7.45 -8.69
C LEU A 27 -0.83 7.80 -7.22
N ALA A 28 -0.85 9.09 -6.88
CA ALA A 28 -1.18 9.55 -5.54
C ALA A 28 -2.63 9.24 -5.15
N ARG A 29 -3.56 9.31 -6.10
CA ARG A 29 -4.96 8.88 -5.93
C ARG A 29 -5.02 7.38 -5.61
N LEU A 30 -4.36 6.54 -6.42
CA LEU A 30 -4.27 5.10 -6.17
C LEU A 30 -3.70 4.78 -4.78
N ALA A 31 -2.62 5.46 -4.38
CA ALA A 31 -1.98 5.24 -3.09
C ALA A 31 -2.90 5.57 -1.90
N ARG A 32 -3.79 6.57 -2.05
CA ARG A 32 -4.81 6.93 -1.04
C ARG A 32 -5.99 5.98 -1.05
N ASP A 33 -6.48 5.58 -2.21
CA ASP A 33 -7.69 4.76 -2.34
C ASP A 33 -7.45 3.31 -1.90
N LEU A 34 -6.24 2.78 -2.09
CA LEU A 34 -5.81 1.44 -1.68
C LEU A 34 -4.97 1.42 -0.39
N PRO A 35 -5.17 2.41 0.48
CA PRO A 35 -4.22 2.92 1.49
C PRO A 35 -2.86 2.19 1.54
N LEU A 36 -1.98 2.50 0.58
CA LEU A 36 -0.69 1.84 0.42
C LEU A 36 0.31 2.33 1.47
N ALA A 37 0.40 1.62 2.59
CA ALA A 37 1.39 1.88 3.64
C ALA A 37 2.84 1.60 3.18
N ALA A 38 3.00 0.70 2.21
CA ALA A 38 4.26 0.36 1.57
C ALA A 38 3.99 -0.21 0.17
N GLY A 39 4.74 0.24 -0.83
CA GLY A 39 4.65 -0.28 -2.18
C GLY A 39 5.77 0.22 -3.09
N SER A 40 5.86 -0.35 -4.28
CA SER A 40 6.83 0.04 -5.28
C SER A 40 6.19 0.10 -6.66
N VAL A 41 6.48 1.16 -7.42
CA VAL A 41 6.23 1.18 -8.86
C VAL A 41 7.32 0.35 -9.52
N LEU A 42 6.95 -0.81 -10.04
CA LEU A 42 7.86 -1.78 -10.65
C LEU A 42 8.22 -1.39 -12.09
N SER A 43 7.23 -0.89 -12.81
CA SER A 43 7.38 -0.46 -14.21
C SER A 43 6.35 0.60 -14.56
N GLY A 44 6.63 1.30 -15.66
CA GLY A 44 5.65 2.15 -16.33
C GLY A 44 6.07 2.43 -17.77
N HIS A 45 5.08 2.48 -18.65
CA HIS A 45 5.23 2.66 -20.09
C HIS A 45 4.12 3.56 -20.62
N GLY A 46 4.27 4.04 -21.86
CA GLY A 46 3.25 4.84 -22.53
C GLY A 46 3.83 6.10 -23.12
N THR A 47 2.99 7.11 -23.26
CA THR A 47 3.33 8.35 -23.96
C THR A 47 2.91 9.58 -23.16
N LEU A 48 3.69 10.65 -23.29
CA LEU A 48 3.46 11.93 -22.64
C LEU A 48 3.34 13.04 -23.69
N GLU A 49 2.44 13.98 -23.46
CA GLU A 49 2.33 15.21 -24.25
C GLU A 49 3.10 16.36 -23.58
N HIS A 50 3.33 16.23 -22.28
CA HIS A 50 4.08 17.16 -21.47
C HIS A 50 4.76 16.41 -20.33
N PHE A 51 6.00 16.76 -20.00
CA PHE A 51 6.65 16.26 -18.80
C PHE A 51 7.39 17.36 -18.06
N VAL A 52 7.40 17.21 -16.74
CA VAL A 52 8.19 18.00 -15.81
C VAL A 52 8.96 17.02 -14.93
N LEU A 53 10.26 16.95 -15.13
CA LEU A 53 11.16 16.08 -14.38
C LEU A 53 12.16 16.91 -13.60
N GLU A 54 12.52 16.49 -12.39
CA GLU A 54 13.54 17.16 -11.60
C GLU A 54 14.71 16.25 -11.22
N VAL A 55 15.87 16.87 -11.04
CA VAL A 55 17.10 16.25 -10.55
C VAL A 55 17.81 17.18 -9.55
N PRO A 56 18.58 16.63 -8.60
CA PRO A 56 19.42 17.44 -7.73
C PRO A 56 20.45 18.26 -8.52
N ALA A 57 20.57 19.54 -8.18
CA ALA A 57 21.51 20.49 -8.78
C ALA A 57 22.69 20.84 -7.88
N THR A 58 22.62 20.52 -6.58
CA THR A 58 23.70 20.77 -5.62
C THR A 58 24.00 19.53 -4.77
N VAL A 59 25.17 19.55 -4.13
CA VAL A 59 25.66 18.46 -3.26
C VAL A 59 25.35 18.68 -1.77
N THR A 60 24.65 19.77 -1.44
CA THR A 60 24.27 20.14 -0.06
C THR A 60 22.80 19.84 0.19
N TRP A 61 22.41 19.58 1.44
CA TRP A 61 21.00 19.44 1.82
C TRP A 61 20.44 20.75 2.40
N PRO A 62 19.22 21.17 2.02
CA PRO A 62 18.42 20.63 0.91
C PRO A 62 19.08 20.91 -0.45
N PRO A 63 18.94 20.01 -1.44
CA PRO A 63 19.53 20.22 -2.75
C PRO A 63 18.82 21.37 -3.46
N GLY A 64 19.59 22.19 -4.18
CA GLY A 64 19.03 22.98 -5.27
C GLY A 64 18.40 22.03 -6.28
N ILE A 65 17.32 22.45 -6.94
CA ILE A 65 16.57 21.61 -7.86
C ILE A 65 16.75 22.15 -9.28
N HIS A 66 17.08 21.26 -10.21
CA HIS A 66 17.03 21.55 -11.64
C HIS A 66 15.83 20.81 -12.23
N SER A 67 14.89 21.57 -12.78
CA SER A 67 13.73 21.03 -13.49
C SER A 67 13.94 21.10 -15.01
N VAL A 68 13.55 20.02 -15.67
CA VAL A 68 13.44 19.93 -17.12
C VAL A 68 11.98 19.81 -17.47
N GLU A 69 11.48 20.81 -18.20
CA GLU A 69 10.11 20.87 -18.68
C GLU A 69 10.10 20.85 -20.21
N LYS A 70 9.33 19.95 -20.81
CA LYS A 70 9.24 19.80 -22.27
C LYS A 70 7.83 19.46 -22.70
N GLN A 71 7.40 20.11 -23.77
CA GLN A 71 6.14 19.85 -24.47
C GLN A 71 6.36 18.96 -25.71
N GLY A 72 5.34 18.20 -26.09
CA GLY A 72 5.28 17.37 -27.29
C GLY A 72 5.52 15.88 -27.04
N ALA A 73 5.20 15.08 -28.07
CA ALA A 73 5.20 13.62 -28.02
C ALA A 73 6.51 13.03 -27.47
N THR A 74 6.38 12.31 -26.37
CA THR A 74 7.47 11.72 -25.61
C THR A 74 7.09 10.30 -25.21
N GLN A 75 8.02 9.35 -25.28
CA GLN A 75 7.79 7.97 -24.85
C GLN A 75 8.35 7.76 -23.45
N ILE A 76 7.57 7.10 -22.59
CA ILE A 76 8.08 6.57 -21.32
C ILE A 76 8.85 5.29 -21.62
N ILE A 77 10.14 5.29 -21.33
CA ILE A 77 11.03 4.14 -21.49
C ILE A 77 10.94 3.24 -20.25
N SER A 78 10.98 3.86 -19.08
CA SER A 78 10.79 3.16 -17.80
C SER A 78 10.24 4.11 -16.74
N ALA A 79 9.56 3.52 -15.76
CA ALA A 79 9.18 4.18 -14.52
C ALA A 79 9.54 3.28 -13.34
N GLN A 80 10.10 3.86 -12.29
CA GLN A 80 10.40 3.17 -11.04
C GLN A 80 10.19 4.10 -9.86
N GLY A 81 9.80 3.56 -8.72
CA GLY A 81 9.57 4.37 -7.54
C GLY A 81 9.13 3.61 -6.31
N LEU A 82 9.05 4.35 -5.21
CA LEU A 82 8.57 3.88 -3.92
C LEU A 82 7.27 4.60 -3.56
N ILE A 83 6.39 3.88 -2.89
CA ILE A 83 5.20 4.40 -2.23
C ILE A 83 5.37 4.17 -0.74
N ALA A 84 5.56 5.24 0.02
CA ALA A 84 5.82 5.20 1.44
C ALA A 84 4.70 5.94 2.18
N ASN A 85 3.85 5.19 2.89
CA ASN A 85 2.73 5.75 3.65
C ASN A 85 1.82 6.68 2.83
N GLY A 86 1.49 6.28 1.61
CA GLY A 86 0.68 7.06 0.68
C GLY A 86 1.45 8.14 -0.10
N GLU A 87 2.68 8.48 0.28
CA GLU A 87 3.54 9.37 -0.50
C GLU A 87 4.18 8.62 -1.67
N VAL A 88 4.07 9.19 -2.86
CA VAL A 88 4.57 8.60 -4.10
C VAL A 88 5.83 9.33 -4.54
N ASP A 89 6.94 8.60 -4.62
CA ASP A 89 8.19 9.06 -5.22
C ASP A 89 8.52 8.19 -6.45
N VAL A 90 8.31 8.76 -7.63
CA VAL A 90 8.48 8.07 -8.91
C VAL A 90 9.42 8.84 -9.80
N THR A 91 10.30 8.11 -10.46
CA THR A 91 11.20 8.59 -11.49
C THR A 91 10.80 8.02 -12.84
N LEU A 92 11.00 8.80 -13.90
CA LEU A 92 10.85 8.34 -15.28
C LEU A 92 12.18 8.46 -16.00
N CYS A 93 12.42 7.53 -16.92
CA CYS A 93 13.29 7.72 -18.07
C CYS A 93 12.39 7.87 -19.30
N VAL A 94 12.58 8.95 -20.06
CA VAL A 94 11.75 9.29 -21.21
C VAL A 94 12.60 9.60 -22.43
N ALA A 95 12.10 9.21 -23.60
CA ALA A 95 12.71 9.52 -24.88
C ALA A 95 11.85 10.53 -25.63
N ARG A 96 12.47 11.63 -26.06
CA ARG A 96 11.83 12.65 -26.89
C ARG A 96 12.71 12.95 -28.08
N ARG A 97 12.24 12.61 -29.28
CA ARG A 97 13.04 12.68 -30.52
C ARG A 97 14.35 11.90 -30.35
N ASN A 98 15.49 12.60 -30.37
CA ASN A 98 16.83 12.01 -30.26
C ASN A 98 17.47 12.24 -28.88
N GLU A 99 16.67 12.61 -27.88
CA GLU A 99 17.14 12.96 -26.54
C GLU A 99 16.51 12.04 -25.49
N ILE A 100 17.28 11.69 -24.46
CA ILE A 100 16.81 10.98 -23.27
C ILE A 100 16.83 11.94 -22.09
N TYR A 101 15.75 11.93 -21.32
CA TYR A 101 15.64 12.68 -20.07
C TYR A 101 15.28 11.72 -18.94
N ALA A 102 15.81 11.96 -17.75
CA ALA A 102 15.47 11.19 -16.57
C ALA A 102 15.40 12.08 -15.35
N GLY A 103 14.47 11.77 -14.44
CA GLY A 103 14.29 12.52 -13.21
C GLY A 103 13.03 12.13 -12.46
N ARG A 104 12.85 12.73 -11.28
CA ARG A 104 11.65 12.56 -10.46
C ARG A 104 10.47 13.29 -11.09
N VAL A 105 9.30 12.67 -11.08
CA VAL A 105 8.08 13.22 -11.69
C VAL A 105 7.51 14.34 -10.84
N LEU A 106 7.28 15.48 -11.49
CA LEU A 106 6.52 16.59 -10.93
C LEU A 106 5.12 16.67 -11.54
N ASP A 107 4.25 17.39 -10.84
CA ASP A 107 2.93 17.76 -11.32
C ASP A 107 3.05 18.50 -12.66
N GLY A 108 2.03 18.36 -13.50
CA GLY A 108 2.05 18.80 -14.90
C GLY A 108 2.54 17.74 -15.88
N THR A 109 3.14 16.63 -15.43
CA THR A 109 3.50 15.52 -16.34
C THR A 109 2.25 14.77 -16.82
N LYS A 110 1.90 14.88 -18.10
CA LYS A 110 0.61 14.48 -18.68
C LYS A 110 0.74 13.43 -19.77
N ALA A 111 -0.14 12.43 -19.73
CA ALA A 111 -0.22 11.38 -20.73
C ALA A 111 -0.74 11.90 -22.08
N LEU A 112 -0.14 11.46 -23.20
CA LEU A 112 -0.59 11.81 -24.55
C LEU A 112 -1.73 10.88 -25.01
N PHE A 113 -1.42 9.61 -25.24
CA PHE A 113 -2.43 8.59 -25.57
C PHE A 113 -2.83 7.75 -24.35
N GLY A 114 -1.99 7.77 -23.32
CA GLY A 114 -2.12 6.98 -22.12
C GLY A 114 -0.75 6.57 -21.56
N ALA A 115 -0.74 6.18 -20.30
CA ALA A 115 0.39 5.55 -19.66
C ALA A 115 -0.06 4.46 -18.69
N GLU A 116 0.64 3.33 -18.68
CA GLU A 116 0.35 2.20 -17.80
C GLU A 116 1.48 2.02 -16.78
N PHE A 117 1.13 1.70 -15.55
CA PHE A 117 2.05 1.43 -14.45
C PHE A 117 1.71 0.12 -13.76
N VAL A 118 2.74 -0.60 -13.31
CA VAL A 118 2.60 -1.79 -12.48
C VAL A 118 3.15 -1.48 -11.10
N ILE A 119 2.32 -1.66 -10.08
CA ILE A 119 2.63 -1.38 -8.68
C ILE A 119 2.59 -2.69 -7.90
N LEU A 120 3.60 -2.92 -7.06
CA LEU A 120 3.58 -3.96 -6.04
C LEU A 120 3.16 -3.34 -4.71
N ARG A 121 2.08 -3.85 -4.12
CA ARG A 121 1.72 -3.57 -2.72
C ARG A 121 2.50 -4.50 -1.80
N ALA A 122 3.19 -3.91 -0.83
CA ALA A 122 3.89 -4.65 0.22
C ALA A 122 3.05 -4.68 1.51
N GLY A 123 2.98 -5.85 2.13
CA GLY A 123 2.33 -6.12 3.40
C GLY A 123 3.33 -6.33 4.52
N ASN A 124 2.81 -6.45 5.75
CA ASN A 124 3.59 -6.65 6.97
C ASN A 124 4.68 -5.59 7.19
N THR A 125 4.52 -4.41 6.61
CA THR A 125 5.48 -3.32 6.72
C THR A 125 4.79 -1.99 6.48
N ARG A 126 5.31 -0.93 7.09
CA ARG A 126 5.00 0.46 6.77
C ARG A 126 6.30 1.14 6.40
N TRP A 127 6.33 1.77 5.24
CA TRP A 127 7.47 2.55 4.77
C TRP A 127 7.19 4.03 4.98
N THR A 128 8.17 4.77 5.47
CA THR A 128 8.09 6.22 5.73
C THR A 128 9.42 6.88 5.41
N TYR A 129 9.41 8.19 5.21
CA TYR A 129 10.62 9.00 5.22
C TYR A 129 10.61 9.88 6.48
N ALA A 130 11.62 9.72 7.33
CA ALA A 130 11.82 10.56 8.51
C ALA A 130 12.95 11.57 8.25
N SER A 131 12.87 12.74 8.87
CA SER A 131 13.96 13.72 8.79
C SER A 131 15.12 13.32 9.69
N HIS A 132 16.33 13.22 9.16
CA HIS A 132 17.52 12.92 9.97
C HIS A 132 17.74 14.04 11.01
N PRO A 133 17.89 13.73 12.32
CA PRO A 133 17.89 14.75 13.38
C PRO A 133 18.98 15.83 13.25
N GLN A 134 20.13 15.50 12.65
CA GLN A 134 21.27 16.41 12.55
C GLN A 134 21.38 17.11 11.20
N THR A 135 20.92 16.46 10.13
CA THR A 135 21.17 16.91 8.74
C THR A 135 19.90 17.33 8.03
N GLY A 136 18.72 16.96 8.54
CA GLY A 136 17.43 17.21 7.91
C GLY A 136 17.17 16.36 6.65
N VAL A 137 18.11 15.50 6.26
CA VAL A 137 17.98 14.64 5.07
C VAL A 137 16.89 13.59 5.31
N PRO A 138 15.96 13.38 4.36
CA PRO A 138 15.00 12.29 4.40
C PRO A 138 15.71 10.94 4.46
N VAL A 139 15.40 10.17 5.49
CA VAL A 139 15.89 8.81 5.70
C VAL A 139 14.71 7.88 5.53
N PHE A 140 14.87 6.90 4.64
CA PHE A 140 13.89 5.83 4.50
C PHE A 140 13.90 4.97 5.76
N GLU A 141 12.72 4.75 6.31
CA GLU A 141 12.46 3.85 7.43
C GLU A 141 11.40 2.83 7.02
N ALA A 142 11.61 1.58 7.38
CA ALA A 142 10.57 0.58 7.31
C ALA A 142 10.34 -0.02 8.69
N VAL A 143 9.11 0.15 9.17
CA VAL A 143 8.64 -0.52 10.38
C VAL A 143 7.94 -1.79 9.94
N THR A 144 8.56 -2.94 10.20
CA THR A 144 7.88 -4.21 10.11
C THR A 144 6.89 -4.27 11.27
N SER A 145 5.60 -4.44 10.98
CA SER A 145 4.76 -5.07 11.99
C SER A 145 5.42 -6.42 12.27
N GLY A 146 5.78 -6.70 13.53
CA GLY A 146 6.33 -8.02 13.88
C GLY A 146 5.41 -9.10 13.28
N PRO A 147 5.93 -10.29 12.93
CA PRO A 147 5.07 -11.35 12.41
C PRO A 147 3.91 -11.47 13.39
N LEU A 148 2.69 -11.19 12.93
CA LEU A 148 1.54 -11.55 13.72
C LEU A 148 1.65 -13.06 13.85
N ALA A 149 2.00 -13.51 15.06
CA ALA A 149 2.24 -14.91 15.34
C ALA A 149 1.03 -15.66 14.76
N GLN A 150 1.30 -16.55 13.80
CA GLN A 150 0.21 -17.28 13.19
C GLN A 150 -0.42 -18.14 14.27
N VAL A 151 -1.67 -17.85 14.60
CA VAL A 151 -2.40 -18.53 15.64
C VAL A 151 -3.16 -19.67 14.99
N THR A 152 -2.95 -20.87 15.50
CA THR A 152 -3.85 -21.99 15.22
C THR A 152 -5.12 -21.86 16.07
N LEU A 153 -6.27 -21.96 15.42
CA LEU A 153 -7.60 -22.11 16.02
C LEU A 153 -7.93 -23.58 16.34
N MET A 154 -7.22 -24.56 15.76
CA MET A 154 -7.40 -25.97 16.04
C MET A 154 -7.24 -26.26 17.53
N GLY A 155 -8.29 -26.83 18.13
CA GLY A 155 -8.32 -27.16 19.55
C GLY A 155 -8.40 -25.94 20.49
N ARG A 156 -8.58 -24.72 19.96
CA ARG A 156 -8.83 -23.52 20.77
C ARG A 156 -10.32 -23.22 20.84
N PRO A 157 -10.89 -23.00 22.04
CA PRO A 157 -12.28 -22.60 22.16
C PRO A 157 -12.46 -21.19 21.59
N ILE A 158 -13.42 -21.04 20.70
CA ILE A 158 -13.90 -19.75 20.20
C ILE A 158 -14.96 -19.25 21.17
N ASP A 159 -14.81 -18.03 21.69
CA ASP A 159 -15.81 -17.42 22.55
C ASP A 159 -17.09 -17.11 21.73
N PRO A 160 -18.21 -17.79 22.00
CA PRO A 160 -19.45 -17.57 21.26
C PRO A 160 -19.97 -16.15 21.42
N ALA A 161 -19.74 -15.53 22.59
CA ALA A 161 -20.17 -14.16 22.87
C ALA A 161 -19.37 -13.16 22.04
N ALA A 162 -18.06 -13.36 21.87
CA ALA A 162 -17.22 -12.52 21.02
C ALA A 162 -17.69 -12.57 19.56
N ALA A 163 -17.92 -13.77 19.04
CA ALA A 163 -18.39 -13.91 17.67
C ALA A 163 -19.79 -13.29 17.49
N ALA A 164 -20.63 -13.23 18.54
CA ALA A 164 -22.02 -12.79 18.46
C ALA A 164 -22.15 -11.26 18.38
N LEU A 165 -21.05 -10.54 18.62
CA LEU A 165 -20.97 -9.08 18.53
C LEU A 165 -21.13 -8.55 17.10
N VAL A 166 -21.02 -9.40 16.08
CA VAL A 166 -21.12 -9.02 14.68
C VAL A 166 -22.10 -9.90 13.90
N PRO A 167 -22.77 -9.35 12.87
CA PRO A 167 -23.62 -10.15 11.99
C PRO A 167 -22.81 -11.20 11.20
N PRO A 168 -23.37 -12.39 10.93
CA PRO A 168 -22.74 -13.41 10.08
C PRO A 168 -22.32 -12.91 8.69
N ALA A 169 -23.05 -11.95 8.14
CA ALA A 169 -22.72 -11.33 6.86
C ALA A 169 -21.36 -10.61 6.88
N LEU A 170 -21.02 -9.96 8.00
CA LEU A 170 -19.74 -9.26 8.15
C LEU A 170 -18.56 -10.23 8.23
N ILE A 171 -18.73 -11.34 8.97
CA ILE A 171 -17.76 -12.44 9.05
C ILE A 171 -17.46 -13.00 7.67
N ARG A 172 -18.51 -13.28 6.88
CA ARG A 172 -18.36 -13.82 5.52
C ARG A 172 -17.73 -12.81 4.55
N LYS A 173 -18.15 -11.53 4.61
CA LYS A 173 -17.64 -10.47 3.73
C LYS A 173 -16.12 -10.34 3.81
N HIS A 174 -15.58 -10.38 5.02
CA HIS A 174 -14.14 -10.11 5.25
C HIS A 174 -13.32 -11.36 5.51
N LEU A 175 -13.94 -12.55 5.51
CA LEU A 175 -13.30 -13.79 5.94
C LEU A 175 -12.54 -13.61 7.26
N ALA A 176 -13.24 -13.07 8.26
CA ALA A 176 -12.66 -12.71 9.55
C ALA A 176 -13.60 -13.10 10.69
N LEU A 177 -13.06 -13.73 11.74
CA LEU A 177 -13.83 -14.32 12.83
C LEU A 177 -13.42 -13.73 14.18
N PRO A 178 -14.32 -13.09 14.93
CA PRO A 178 -14.02 -12.72 16.31
C PRO A 178 -13.90 -13.97 17.16
N VAL A 179 -12.75 -14.15 17.81
CA VAL A 179 -12.43 -15.39 18.53
C VAL A 179 -12.42 -15.23 20.05
N ALA A 180 -12.17 -14.01 20.54
CA ALA A 180 -12.20 -13.68 21.96
C ALA A 180 -12.43 -12.18 22.16
N ARG A 181 -12.94 -11.81 23.34
CA ARG A 181 -13.01 -10.42 23.77
C ARG A 181 -12.41 -10.28 25.17
N THR A 182 -11.51 -9.31 25.31
CA THR A 182 -10.91 -8.94 26.59
C THR A 182 -11.13 -7.45 26.83
N GLY A 183 -12.06 -7.11 27.73
CA GLY A 183 -12.40 -5.72 28.03
C GLY A 183 -12.98 -4.97 26.81
N ASP A 184 -12.25 -3.95 26.36
CA ASP A 184 -12.56 -3.12 25.19
C ASP A 184 -11.91 -3.61 23.89
N THR A 185 -11.21 -4.76 23.94
CA THR A 185 -10.44 -5.30 22.82
C THR A 185 -11.07 -6.59 22.30
N LEU A 186 -11.33 -6.64 20.99
CA LEU A 186 -11.80 -7.80 20.25
C LEU A 186 -10.63 -8.44 19.50
N VAL A 187 -10.36 -9.70 19.79
CA VAL A 187 -9.38 -10.50 19.05
C VAL A 187 -10.05 -11.02 17.78
N LEU A 188 -9.53 -10.61 16.63
CA LEU A 188 -10.09 -10.91 15.32
C LEU A 188 -9.15 -11.83 14.53
N ALA A 189 -9.55 -13.07 14.31
CA ALA A 189 -8.84 -14.01 13.45
C ALA A 189 -9.05 -13.64 11.98
N MET A 190 -7.95 -13.45 11.25
CA MET A 190 -7.97 -12.95 9.86
C MET A 190 -6.95 -13.72 9.00
N ALA A 191 -7.31 -13.96 7.75
CA ALA A 191 -6.37 -14.47 6.75
C ALA A 191 -5.32 -13.40 6.36
N ASP A 192 -5.75 -12.14 6.22
CA ASP A 192 -4.87 -10.98 6.10
C ASP A 192 -5.14 -9.99 7.24
N PRO A 193 -4.35 -10.06 8.33
CA PRO A 193 -4.51 -9.15 9.46
C PRO A 193 -4.04 -7.71 9.19
N ASN A 194 -3.50 -7.41 8.00
CA ASN A 194 -3.14 -6.05 7.60
C ASN A 194 -4.23 -5.36 6.78
N ASN A 195 -5.37 -6.00 6.54
CA ASN A 195 -6.48 -5.41 5.79
C ASN A 195 -7.18 -4.32 6.63
N PRO A 196 -6.93 -3.02 6.36
CA PRO A 196 -7.46 -1.94 7.20
C PRO A 196 -8.98 -1.82 7.08
N PHE A 197 -9.57 -2.18 5.94
CA PHE A 197 -11.02 -2.10 5.71
C PHE A 197 -11.77 -3.12 6.57
N ALA A 198 -11.25 -4.34 6.68
CA ALA A 198 -11.84 -5.35 7.56
C ALA A 198 -11.70 -4.91 9.02
N ILE A 199 -10.52 -4.45 9.44
CA ILE A 199 -10.32 -3.93 10.80
C ILE A 199 -11.29 -2.78 11.12
N ASP A 200 -11.45 -1.82 10.20
CA ASP A 200 -12.31 -0.65 10.41
C ASP A 200 -13.80 -1.00 10.41
N ASP A 201 -14.25 -1.91 9.55
CA ASP A 201 -15.65 -2.37 9.53
C ASP A 201 -16.00 -3.08 10.86
N PHE A 202 -15.11 -3.95 11.36
CA PHE A 202 -15.31 -4.63 12.66
C PHE A 202 -15.25 -3.65 13.83
N ARG A 203 -14.34 -2.66 13.79
CA ARG A 203 -14.27 -1.58 14.78
C ARG A 203 -15.57 -0.77 14.80
N HIS A 204 -16.12 -0.43 13.64
CA HIS A 204 -17.38 0.31 13.53
C HIS A 204 -18.57 -0.51 14.06
N ALA A 205 -18.66 -1.77 13.66
CA ALA A 205 -19.75 -2.66 14.07
C ALA A 205 -19.78 -2.90 15.58
N THR A 206 -18.61 -3.01 16.22
CA THR A 206 -18.51 -3.41 17.64
C THR A 206 -18.21 -2.28 18.60
N ARG A 207 -17.68 -1.14 18.11
CA ARG A 207 -17.10 -0.04 18.91
C ARG A 207 -15.92 -0.48 19.80
N LEU A 208 -15.30 -1.63 19.51
CA LEU A 208 -14.15 -2.17 20.24
C LEU A 208 -12.83 -1.88 19.52
N ARG A 209 -11.74 -1.87 20.28
CA ARG A 209 -10.38 -1.95 19.71
C ARG A 209 -10.23 -3.32 19.06
N ILE A 210 -9.66 -3.35 17.85
CA ILE A 210 -9.47 -4.60 17.12
C ILE A 210 -8.01 -5.02 17.25
N GLN A 211 -7.78 -6.22 17.78
CA GLN A 211 -6.49 -6.88 17.78
C GLN A 211 -6.53 -7.99 16.72
N PRO A 212 -6.00 -7.74 15.51
CA PRO A 212 -5.99 -8.77 14.47
C PRO A 212 -4.94 -9.84 14.79
N VAL A 213 -5.27 -11.09 14.51
CA VAL A 213 -4.34 -12.24 14.59
C VAL A 213 -4.37 -13.00 13.27
N SER A 214 -3.19 -13.35 12.76
CA SER A 214 -3.05 -14.11 11.51
C SER A 214 -3.42 -15.56 11.74
N VAL A 215 -4.26 -16.14 10.89
CA VAL A 215 -4.67 -17.55 10.93
C VAL A 215 -4.54 -18.14 9.53
N ASP A 216 -4.21 -19.44 9.43
CA ASP A 216 -4.23 -20.12 8.14
C ASP A 216 -5.62 -20.01 7.47
N PRO A 217 -5.71 -19.65 6.18
CA PRO A 217 -7.00 -19.47 5.51
C PRO A 217 -7.91 -20.69 5.55
N ARG A 218 -7.36 -21.91 5.48
CA ARG A 218 -8.16 -23.15 5.50
C ARG A 218 -8.74 -23.39 6.89
N GLU A 219 -7.92 -23.15 7.91
CA GLU A 219 -8.33 -23.25 9.32
C GLU A 219 -9.39 -22.21 9.67
N LEU A 220 -9.21 -20.97 9.19
CA LEU A 220 -10.16 -19.89 9.42
C LEU A 220 -11.53 -20.18 8.77
N MET A 221 -11.54 -20.70 7.54
CA MET A 221 -12.78 -21.10 6.88
C MET A 221 -13.52 -22.19 7.65
N ALA A 222 -12.81 -23.25 8.08
CA ALA A 222 -13.41 -24.32 8.86
C ALA A 222 -14.00 -23.82 10.18
N ALA A 223 -13.30 -22.91 10.87
CA ALA A 223 -13.78 -22.29 12.10
C ALA A 223 -15.03 -21.40 11.86
N ILE A 224 -15.06 -20.62 10.78
CA ILE A 224 -16.22 -19.80 10.41
C ILE A 224 -17.44 -20.69 10.16
N GLU A 225 -17.29 -21.77 9.40
CA GLU A 225 -18.38 -22.70 9.12
C GLU A 225 -18.94 -23.32 10.41
N GLN A 226 -18.07 -23.80 11.30
CA GLN A 226 -18.47 -24.38 12.57
C GLN A 226 -19.24 -23.38 13.46
N VAL A 227 -18.73 -22.15 13.59
CA VAL A 227 -19.35 -21.12 14.44
C VAL A 227 -20.70 -20.67 13.87
N LEU A 228 -20.82 -20.53 12.55
CA LEU A 228 -22.06 -20.10 11.92
C LEU A 228 -23.12 -21.20 11.88
N ALA A 229 -22.72 -22.47 11.78
CA ALA A 229 -23.63 -23.60 11.87
C ALA A 229 -24.24 -23.75 13.27
N GLY A 230 -23.48 -23.46 14.33
CA GLY A 230 -23.96 -23.50 15.72
C GLY A 230 -24.86 -22.32 16.15
N ARG A 231 -25.21 -21.41 15.22
CA ARG A 231 -26.08 -20.24 15.46
C ARG A 231 -27.47 -20.35 14.85
N GLY A 232 -27.67 -21.32 13.96
CA GLY A 232 -29.00 -21.66 13.43
C GLY A 232 -29.71 -22.61 14.38
#